data_AF-A0A8C7WRZ8-F1
#
_entry.id   AF-A0A8C7WRZ8-F1
#
_cell.length_a   1.000
_cell.length_b   1.000
_cell.length_c   1.000
_cell.angle_alpha   90.00
_cell.angle_beta   90.00
_cell.angle_gamma   90.00
#
_symmetry.space_group_name_H-M   'P 1'
#
loop_
_entity.id
_entity.type
_entity.pdbx_description
1 polymer ?
#
loop_
_entity_poly.entity_id
_entity_poly.type
_entity_poly.pdbx_seq_one_letter_code
_entity_poly.pdbx_strand_id
1 'polypeptide(L)'
;PLVLGQRFCDWFFKMLNSQNPSMGQQPQDWGPQHFWPDAKLSLLSRVTDEQVEELLGAEQVSLRLLTLTREERLFLSPNLQPHGLKALASPHGLVLVAVAGTIHRDKACLGIFEQMFGLISSPLDGNSWKIKFVNMKIRGQNAVEGMEVVAPTLNYNSTELQQYSVSLMRKFSS
;
A
#
# COMPACT_ATOMS: atom_id res chain seq x y z
N PRO A 1 11.12 -10.29 -8.74
CA PRO A 1 10.45 -9.42 -7.74
C PRO A 1 9.73 -8.22 -8.36
N LEU A 2 10.37 -7.43 -9.23
CA LEU A 2 9.76 -6.22 -9.81
C LEU A 2 8.48 -6.49 -10.61
N VAL A 3 8.49 -7.50 -11.51
CA VAL A 3 7.29 -7.90 -12.27
C VAL A 3 6.15 -8.33 -11.36
N LEU A 4 6.45 -9.06 -10.27
CA LEU A 4 5.46 -9.43 -9.26
C LEU A 4 4.89 -8.17 -8.57
N GLY A 5 5.76 -7.24 -8.15
CA GLY A 5 5.34 -5.98 -7.54
C GLY A 5 4.45 -5.14 -8.46
N GLN A 6 4.77 -5.04 -9.75
CA GLN A 6 3.95 -4.32 -10.73
C GLN A 6 2.57 -4.95 -10.88
N ARG A 7 2.50 -6.27 -11.07
CA ARG A 7 1.22 -7.00 -11.19
C ARG A 7 0.40 -6.90 -9.92
N PHE A 8 1.04 -7.03 -8.75
CA PHE A 8 0.39 -6.88 -7.46
C PHE A 8 -0.20 -5.47 -7.29
N CYS A 9 0.59 -4.42 -7.53
CA CYS A 9 0.08 -3.05 -7.39
C CYS A 9 -1.04 -2.75 -8.39
N ASP A 10 -0.88 -3.17 -9.65
CA ASP A 10 -1.93 -3.01 -10.67
C ASP A 10 -3.24 -3.67 -10.23
N TRP A 11 -3.18 -4.93 -9.78
CA TRP A 11 -4.33 -5.65 -9.24
C TRP A 11 -4.92 -4.97 -8.00
N PHE A 12 -4.10 -4.68 -6.99
CA PHE A 12 -4.53 -4.19 -5.69
C PHE A 12 -5.22 -2.82 -5.81
N PHE A 13 -4.59 -1.85 -6.48
CA PHE A 13 -5.17 -0.51 -6.60
C PHE A 13 -6.38 -0.48 -7.53
N LYS A 14 -6.43 -1.32 -8.58
CA LYS A 14 -7.66 -1.46 -9.40
C LYS A 14 -8.82 -1.99 -8.56
N MET A 15 -8.60 -3.05 -7.80
CA MET A 15 -9.62 -3.64 -6.94
C MET A 15 -10.07 -2.67 -5.84
N LEU A 16 -9.13 -2.03 -5.15
CA LEU A 16 -9.43 -1.11 -4.07
C LEU A 16 -10.13 0.16 -4.58
N ASN A 17 -9.66 0.78 -5.66
CA ASN A 17 -10.30 1.97 -6.22
C ASN A 17 -11.68 1.67 -6.82
N SER A 18 -11.97 0.43 -7.25
CA SER A 18 -13.31 0.05 -7.71
C SER A 18 -14.39 0.17 -6.61
N GLN A 19 -13.98 0.24 -5.34
CA GLN A 19 -14.89 0.46 -4.21
C GLN A 19 -15.34 1.91 -4.07
N ASN A 20 -14.71 2.85 -4.79
CA ASN A 20 -15.06 4.26 -4.73
C ASN A 20 -16.35 4.54 -5.53
N PRO A 21 -17.46 4.98 -4.89
CA PRO A 21 -18.73 5.19 -5.57
C PRO A 21 -18.69 6.25 -6.68
N SER A 22 -17.75 7.20 -6.62
CA SER A 22 -17.58 8.23 -7.65
C SER A 22 -17.07 7.69 -8.98
N MET A 23 -16.52 6.47 -9.01
CA MET A 23 -15.97 5.88 -10.23
C MET A 23 -17.03 5.30 -11.18
N GLY A 24 -18.27 5.07 -10.70
CA GLY A 24 -19.35 4.50 -11.49
C GLY A 24 -19.08 3.07 -12.01
N GLN A 25 -18.10 2.38 -11.44
CA GLN A 25 -17.71 1.01 -11.80
C GLN A 25 -18.40 0.01 -10.86
N GLN A 26 -18.62 -1.21 -11.34
CA GLN A 26 -19.04 -2.31 -10.45
C GLN A 26 -17.87 -2.65 -9.50
N PRO A 27 -18.11 -2.65 -8.17
CA PRO A 27 -17.07 -3.00 -7.22
C PRO A 27 -16.58 -4.44 -7.42
N GLN A 28 -15.26 -4.62 -7.43
CA GLN A 28 -14.64 -5.95 -7.42
C GLN A 28 -14.74 -6.59 -6.03
N ASP A 29 -14.50 -7.89 -5.94
CA ASP A 29 -14.51 -8.62 -4.66
C ASP A 29 -13.37 -8.18 -3.75
N TRP A 30 -13.71 -7.45 -2.68
CA TRP A 30 -12.79 -6.94 -1.67
C TRP A 30 -13.15 -7.51 -0.31
N GLY A 31 -12.14 -7.97 0.43
CA GLY A 31 -12.32 -8.41 1.80
C GLY A 31 -11.07 -8.98 2.46
N PRO A 32 -11.22 -9.53 3.68
CA PRO A 32 -10.11 -10.06 4.48
C PRO A 32 -9.41 -11.28 3.85
N GLN A 33 -10.02 -11.94 2.86
CA GLN A 33 -9.45 -13.11 2.16
C GLN A 33 -8.09 -12.82 1.48
N HIS A 34 -7.83 -11.55 1.16
CA HIS A 34 -6.59 -11.10 0.53
C HIS A 34 -5.42 -10.92 1.53
N PHE A 35 -5.70 -11.03 2.83
CA PHE A 35 -4.77 -10.79 3.91
C PHE A 35 -4.50 -12.07 4.70
N TRP A 36 -3.33 -12.15 5.36
CA TRP A 36 -3.11 -13.15 6.41
C TRP A 36 -3.96 -12.81 7.64
N PRO A 37 -4.46 -13.81 8.41
CA PRO A 37 -5.34 -13.57 9.56
C PRO A 37 -4.76 -12.57 10.57
N ASP A 38 -3.44 -12.58 10.76
CA ASP A 38 -2.69 -11.70 11.67
C ASP A 38 -2.03 -10.51 10.94
N ALA A 39 -2.59 -10.07 9.81
CA ALA A 39 -2.07 -8.94 9.06
C ALA A 39 -2.05 -7.65 9.89
N LYS A 40 -1.10 -6.76 9.59
CA LYS A 40 -0.94 -5.48 10.30
C LYS A 40 -1.01 -4.30 9.35
N LEU A 41 -1.66 -3.21 9.77
CA LEU A 41 -1.60 -1.91 9.11
C LEU A 41 -0.92 -0.91 10.04
N SER A 42 0.05 -0.16 9.53
CA SER A 42 0.55 1.06 10.13
C SER A 42 0.27 2.21 9.16
N LEU A 43 -0.53 3.19 9.58
CA LEU A 43 -0.91 4.36 8.78
C LEU A 43 -0.40 5.62 9.47
N LEU A 44 0.45 6.37 8.77
CA LEU A 44 0.91 7.70 9.17
C LEU A 44 0.31 8.73 8.22
N SER A 45 -0.49 9.65 8.72
CA SER A 45 -1.10 10.73 7.94
C SER A 45 -0.59 12.08 8.40
N ARG A 46 -0.23 12.94 7.44
CA ARG A 46 0.16 14.34 7.64
C ARG A 46 -0.60 15.22 6.64
N VAL A 47 -1.88 15.43 6.91
CA VAL A 47 -2.75 16.29 6.07
C VAL A 47 -2.96 17.65 6.73
N THR A 48 -3.39 17.64 7.99
CA THR A 48 -3.46 18.83 8.87
C THR A 48 -2.49 18.67 10.02
N ASP A 49 -2.65 17.59 10.78
CA ASP A 49 -1.79 17.17 11.88
C ASP A 49 -1.19 15.79 11.61
N GLU A 50 -0.15 15.44 12.36
CA GLU A 50 0.37 14.07 12.35
C GLU A 50 -0.60 13.14 13.09
N GLN A 51 -1.04 12.10 12.41
CA GLN A 51 -1.90 11.04 12.94
C GLN A 51 -1.25 9.68 12.68
N VAL A 52 -1.22 8.84 13.70
CA VAL A 52 -0.68 7.47 13.62
C VAL A 52 -1.77 6.49 14.02
N GLU A 53 -1.99 5.50 13.17
CA GLU A 53 -2.96 4.43 13.39
C GLU A 53 -2.27 3.07 13.18
N GLU A 54 -2.47 2.14 14.12
CA GLU A 54 -2.02 0.76 14.01
C GLU A 54 -3.20 -0.19 14.19
N LEU A 55 -3.39 -1.08 13.22
CA LEU A 55 -4.44 -2.10 13.24
C LEU A 55 -3.83 -3.49 13.10
N LEU A 56 -4.46 -4.45 13.77
CA LEU A 56 -4.11 -5.86 13.73
C LEU A 56 -5.34 -6.66 13.31
N GLY A 57 -5.11 -7.65 12.45
CA GLY A 57 -6.13 -8.58 11.97
C GLY A 57 -6.57 -8.28 10.54
N ALA A 58 -6.78 -9.32 9.75
CA ALA A 58 -7.19 -9.22 8.35
C ALA A 58 -8.44 -8.35 8.15
N GLU A 59 -9.43 -8.49 9.04
CA GLU A 59 -10.71 -7.79 8.96
C GLU A 59 -10.53 -6.28 9.18
N GLN A 60 -9.83 -5.89 10.24
CA GLN A 60 -9.60 -4.50 10.61
C GLN A 60 -8.77 -3.78 9.54
N VAL A 61 -7.71 -4.44 9.05
CA VAL A 61 -6.87 -3.91 7.96
C VAL A 61 -7.69 -3.73 6.68
N SER A 62 -8.47 -4.75 6.29
CA SER A 62 -9.31 -4.71 5.09
C SER A 62 -10.36 -3.60 5.16
N LEU A 63 -11.04 -3.46 6.31
CA LEU A 63 -12.07 -2.43 6.53
C LEU A 63 -11.46 -1.03 6.47
N ARG A 64 -10.31 -0.80 7.12
CA ARG A 64 -9.70 0.54 7.13
C ARG A 64 -9.29 1.00 5.73
N LEU A 65 -8.68 0.10 4.94
CA LEU A 65 -8.33 0.39 3.55
C LEU A 65 -9.59 0.63 2.69
N LEU A 66 -10.66 -0.13 2.93
CA LEU A 66 -11.95 0.08 2.26
C LEU A 66 -12.54 1.46 2.58
N THR A 67 -12.49 1.91 3.84
CA THR A 67 -12.96 3.23 4.27
C THR A 67 -12.29 4.36 3.48
N LEU A 68 -10.99 4.27 3.20
CA LEU A 68 -10.25 5.28 2.41
C LEU A 68 -10.89 5.52 1.03
N THR A 69 -11.32 4.45 0.36
CA THR A 69 -11.87 4.56 -1.01
C THR A 69 -13.38 4.71 -1.03
N ARG A 70 -14.10 4.02 -0.14
CA ARG A 70 -15.55 3.98 -0.15
C ARG A 70 -16.19 5.15 0.58
N GLU A 71 -15.71 5.47 1.78
CA GLU A 71 -16.30 6.49 2.65
C GLU A 71 -15.62 7.84 2.45
N GLU A 72 -14.28 7.85 2.44
CA GLU A 72 -13.49 9.07 2.24
C GLU A 72 -13.37 9.49 0.76
N ARG A 73 -13.86 8.62 -0.15
CA ARG A 73 -13.90 8.80 -1.61
C ARG A 73 -12.55 9.10 -2.24
N LEU A 74 -11.47 8.56 -1.66
CA LEU A 74 -10.14 8.72 -2.20
C LEU A 74 -9.93 7.80 -3.41
N PHE A 75 -9.17 8.29 -4.37
CA PHE A 75 -8.65 7.52 -5.49
C PHE A 75 -7.13 7.48 -5.38
N LEU A 76 -6.57 6.28 -5.26
CA LEU A 76 -5.14 6.06 -5.11
C LEU A 76 -4.53 5.74 -6.48
N SER A 77 -3.74 6.65 -7.04
CA SER A 77 -3.06 6.45 -8.32
C SER A 77 -1.59 6.07 -8.10
N PRO A 78 -1.22 4.77 -8.17
CA PRO A 78 0.15 4.33 -7.97
C PRO A 78 1.05 4.74 -9.15
N ASN A 79 2.29 5.14 -8.86
CA ASN A 79 3.33 5.34 -9.85
C ASN A 79 4.08 4.02 -10.10
N LEU A 80 3.74 3.31 -11.17
CA LEU A 80 4.35 2.02 -11.54
C LEU A 80 5.64 2.18 -12.36
N GLN A 81 6.11 3.41 -12.59
CA GLN A 81 7.36 3.70 -13.28
C GLN A 81 8.59 3.37 -12.40
N PRO A 82 9.81 3.27 -12.97
CA PRO A 82 11.01 2.77 -12.27
C PRO A 82 11.37 3.43 -10.93
N HIS A 83 10.92 4.67 -10.68
CA HIS A 83 11.18 5.40 -9.42
C HIS A 83 9.99 5.42 -8.46
N GLY A 84 8.80 5.04 -8.93
CA GLY A 84 7.59 4.97 -8.13
C GLY A 84 7.37 3.60 -7.48
N LEU A 85 8.05 2.55 -7.95
CA LEU A 85 7.88 1.18 -7.46
C LEU A 85 9.23 0.50 -7.20
N LYS A 86 9.35 -0.17 -6.06
CA LYS A 86 10.47 -1.06 -5.72
C LYS A 86 9.93 -2.39 -5.20
N ALA A 87 10.60 -3.49 -5.52
CA ALA A 87 10.26 -4.79 -4.97
C ALA A 87 11.51 -5.61 -4.65
N LEU A 88 11.50 -6.27 -3.49
CA LEU A 88 12.59 -7.09 -2.98
C LEU A 88 12.02 -8.44 -2.54
N ALA A 89 12.67 -9.55 -2.90
CA ALA A 89 12.34 -10.86 -2.34
C ALA A 89 13.37 -11.23 -1.28
N SER A 90 12.92 -11.73 -0.13
CA SER A 90 13.79 -12.32 0.87
C SER A 90 13.98 -13.82 0.57
N PRO A 91 15.10 -14.43 0.99
CA PRO A 91 15.32 -15.88 0.87
C PRO A 91 14.28 -16.74 1.59
N HIS A 92 13.51 -16.15 2.50
CA HIS A 92 12.56 -16.84 3.37
C HIS A 92 11.10 -16.74 2.88
N GLY A 93 10.89 -16.33 1.63
CA GLY A 93 9.56 -16.31 0.99
C GLY A 93 8.74 -15.03 1.21
N LEU A 94 9.28 -14.03 1.93
CA LEU A 94 8.67 -12.70 2.03
C LEU A 94 9.05 -11.86 0.80
N VAL A 95 8.07 -11.26 0.14
CA VAL A 95 8.29 -10.24 -0.89
C VAL A 95 7.84 -8.89 -0.38
N LEU A 96 8.76 -7.93 -0.34
CA LEU A 96 8.46 -6.53 -0.10
C LEU A 96 8.10 -5.84 -1.41
N VAL A 97 7.01 -5.08 -1.41
CA VAL A 97 6.63 -4.19 -2.51
C VAL A 97 6.40 -2.80 -1.93
N ALA A 98 7.16 -1.82 -2.37
CA ALA A 98 6.98 -0.42 -1.99
C ALA A 98 6.56 0.38 -3.23
N VAL A 99 5.55 1.23 -3.09
CA VAL A 99 4.99 2.04 -4.17
C VAL A 99 4.66 3.45 -3.69
N ALA A 100 5.01 4.46 -4.46
CA ALA A 100 4.60 5.83 -4.27
C ALA A 100 3.46 6.16 -5.24
N GLY A 101 2.62 7.13 -4.89
CA GLY A 101 1.49 7.52 -5.75
C GLY A 101 0.86 8.83 -5.31
N THR A 102 -0.14 9.26 -6.06
CA THR A 102 -0.95 10.44 -5.75
C THR A 102 -2.32 10.04 -5.23
N ILE A 103 -2.86 10.82 -4.30
CA ILE A 103 -4.22 10.68 -3.79
C ILE A 103 -5.08 11.74 -4.47
N HIS A 104 -6.24 11.35 -4.99
CA HIS A 104 -7.19 12.25 -5.63
C HIS A 104 -8.57 12.13 -5.00
N ARG A 105 -9.37 13.18 -5.14
CA ARG A 105 -10.82 13.15 -4.98
C ARG A 105 -11.41 13.95 -6.14
N ASP A 106 -12.27 13.29 -6.92
CA ASP A 106 -12.80 13.82 -8.17
C ASP A 106 -11.66 14.29 -9.11
N LYS A 107 -11.61 15.58 -9.44
CA LYS A 107 -10.55 16.17 -10.28
C LYS A 107 -9.40 16.80 -9.49
N ALA A 108 -9.48 16.79 -8.16
CA ALA A 108 -8.48 17.41 -7.30
C ALA A 108 -7.46 16.38 -6.83
N CYS A 109 -6.18 16.64 -7.08
CA CYS A 109 -5.10 15.99 -6.36
C CYS A 109 -5.12 16.51 -4.92
N LEU A 110 -5.07 15.62 -3.94
CA LEU A 110 -5.08 15.98 -2.51
C LEU A 110 -3.69 15.82 -1.87
N GLY A 111 -2.79 15.07 -2.50
CA GLY A 111 -1.46 14.83 -1.99
C GLY A 111 -0.81 13.57 -2.55
N ILE A 112 0.15 13.05 -1.80
CA ILE A 112 0.92 11.85 -2.17
C ILE A 112 0.86 10.79 -1.08
N PHE A 113 1.09 9.54 -1.49
CA PHE A 113 1.27 8.43 -0.57
C PHE A 113 2.53 7.63 -0.90
N GLU A 114 3.07 6.98 0.11
CA GLU A 114 4.01 5.87 -0.02
C GLU A 114 3.43 4.68 0.74
N GLN A 115 3.32 3.54 0.07
CA GLN A 115 2.77 2.32 0.64
C GLN A 115 3.74 1.15 0.47
N MET A 116 3.98 0.42 1.55
CA MET A 116 4.80 -0.77 1.57
C MET A 116 3.96 -1.97 1.97
N PHE A 117 4.10 -3.06 1.23
CA PHE A 117 3.44 -4.32 1.46
C PHE A 117 4.48 -5.40 1.75
N GLY A 118 4.18 -6.24 2.73
CA GLY A 118 4.81 -7.54 2.87
C GLY A 118 3.89 -8.62 2.32
N LEU A 119 4.34 -9.37 1.32
CA LEU A 119 3.60 -10.44 0.68
C LEU A 119 4.23 -11.78 1.01
N ILE A 120 3.41 -12.75 1.39
CA ILE A 120 3.85 -14.14 1.59
C ILE A 120 2.94 -15.03 0.76
N SER A 121 3.53 -15.97 0.02
CA SER A 121 2.78 -16.95 -0.76
C SER A 121 2.00 -17.89 0.16
N SER A 122 0.70 -18.08 -0.09
CA SER A 122 -0.14 -19.10 0.54
C SER A 122 -0.05 -20.39 -0.26
N PRO A 123 0.62 -21.45 0.24
CA PRO A 123 0.69 -22.73 -0.47
C PRO A 123 -0.67 -23.44 -0.54
N LEU A 124 -1.64 -23.04 0.30
CA LEU A 124 -2.95 -23.67 0.41
C LEU A 124 -3.97 -23.14 -0.62
N ASP A 125 -3.73 -21.95 -1.17
CA ASP A 125 -4.65 -21.25 -2.07
C ASP A 125 -4.04 -21.06 -3.46
N GLY A 126 -3.65 -22.17 -4.10
CA GLY A 126 -3.11 -22.15 -5.47
C GLY A 126 -1.83 -21.31 -5.63
N ASN A 127 -1.04 -21.17 -4.56
CA ASN A 127 0.16 -20.35 -4.51
C ASN A 127 -0.10 -18.83 -4.68
N SER A 128 -1.27 -18.35 -4.26
CA SER A 128 -1.63 -16.93 -4.23
C SER A 128 -0.77 -16.14 -3.24
N TRP A 129 -0.57 -14.84 -3.51
CA TRP A 129 0.17 -13.94 -2.61
C TRP A 129 -0.79 -13.24 -1.67
N LYS A 130 -0.62 -13.41 -0.35
CA LYS A 130 -1.42 -12.74 0.68
C LYS A 130 -0.63 -11.64 1.39
N ILE A 131 -1.34 -10.59 1.78
CA ILE A 131 -0.77 -9.43 2.44
C ILE A 131 -0.55 -9.74 3.93
N LYS A 132 0.70 -9.70 4.37
CA LYS A 132 1.11 -9.89 5.77
C LYS A 132 1.15 -8.57 6.54
N PHE A 133 1.55 -7.48 5.89
CA PHE A 133 1.47 -6.16 6.49
C PHE A 133 1.38 -5.08 5.42
N VAL A 134 0.87 -3.93 5.83
CA VAL A 134 0.78 -2.70 5.06
C VAL A 134 1.35 -1.56 5.92
N ASN A 135 2.30 -0.81 5.39
CA ASN A 135 2.70 0.46 5.97
C ASN A 135 2.36 1.55 4.97
N MET A 136 1.53 2.51 5.36
CA MET A 136 1.08 3.59 4.50
C MET A 136 1.47 4.93 5.13
N LYS A 137 2.05 5.81 4.31
CA LYS A 137 2.33 7.19 4.67
C LYS A 137 1.58 8.10 3.72
N ILE A 138 0.83 9.05 4.25
CA ILE A 138 0.05 10.04 3.49
C ILE A 138 0.56 11.44 3.83
N ARG A 139 0.76 12.26 2.80
CA ARG A 139 1.08 13.69 2.92
C ARG A 139 0.11 14.51 2.06
N GLY A 140 -0.62 15.43 2.68
CA GLY A 140 -1.51 16.36 1.97
C GLY A 140 -0.75 17.45 1.23
N GLN A 141 -1.38 18.09 0.25
CA GLN A 141 -0.74 19.14 -0.58
C GLN A 141 -0.10 20.27 0.23
N ASN A 142 -0.73 20.73 1.31
CA ASN A 142 -0.19 21.80 2.16
C ASN A 142 1.13 21.40 2.85
N ALA A 143 1.37 20.09 3.02
CA ALA A 143 2.63 19.55 3.54
C ALA A 143 3.67 19.25 2.44
N VAL A 144 3.35 19.55 1.17
CA VAL A 144 4.18 19.29 -0.03
C VAL A 144 4.66 20.61 -0.68
N GLU A 145 4.44 21.77 -0.05
CA GLU A 145 4.88 23.08 -0.55
C GLU A 145 6.36 23.05 -0.97
N GLY A 146 6.62 23.34 -2.26
CA GLY A 146 7.97 23.40 -2.84
C GLY A 146 8.36 22.23 -3.75
N MET A 147 7.56 21.16 -3.86
CA MET A 147 7.76 20.17 -4.94
C MET A 147 7.02 20.64 -6.19
N GLU A 148 7.77 21.10 -7.19
CA GLU A 148 7.28 21.16 -8.57
C GLU A 148 6.66 19.81 -8.97
N VAL A 149 5.85 19.83 -10.04
CA VAL A 149 5.06 18.73 -10.62
C VAL A 149 5.91 17.50 -11.00
N VAL A 150 6.54 16.87 -10.03
CA VAL A 150 7.39 15.68 -10.17
C VAL A 150 6.54 14.49 -9.78
N ALA A 151 6.58 13.44 -10.60
CA ALA A 151 5.88 12.20 -10.30
C ALA A 151 6.29 11.68 -8.91
N PRO A 152 5.36 11.18 -8.09
CA PRO A 152 5.68 10.74 -6.74
C PRO A 152 6.70 9.60 -6.80
N THR A 153 7.85 9.82 -6.17
CA THR A 153 8.95 8.86 -6.07
C THR A 153 9.03 8.29 -4.67
N LEU A 154 9.52 7.06 -4.56
CA LEU A 154 9.83 6.47 -3.26
C LEU A 154 11.04 7.16 -2.64
N ASN A 155 10.89 7.60 -1.41
CA ASN A 155 12.00 8.11 -0.60
C ASN A 155 12.91 6.97 -0.10
N TYR A 156 12.38 5.74 -0.08
CA TYR A 156 13.14 4.56 0.32
C TYR A 156 14.22 4.22 -0.70
N ASN A 157 15.49 4.14 -0.29
CA ASN A 157 16.55 3.55 -1.09
C ASN A 157 16.58 2.00 -0.95
N SER A 158 17.34 1.31 -1.81
CA SER A 158 17.39 -0.17 -1.81
C SER A 158 17.96 -0.74 -0.51
N THR A 159 18.89 -0.03 0.13
CA THR A 159 19.55 -0.43 1.37
C THR A 159 18.59 -0.34 2.55
N GLU A 160 17.76 0.71 2.62
CA GLU A 160 16.73 0.87 3.63
C GLU A 160 15.65 -0.21 3.53
N LEU A 161 15.22 -0.55 2.31
CA LEU A 161 14.29 -1.66 2.09
C LEU A 161 14.87 -3.00 2.54
N GLN A 162 16.16 -3.24 2.29
CA GLN A 162 16.85 -4.43 2.79
C GLN A 162 16.95 -4.46 4.31
N GLN A 163 17.35 -3.36 4.95
CA GLN A 163 17.41 -3.26 6.41
C GLN A 163 16.03 -3.44 7.06
N TYR A 164 14.99 -2.87 6.47
CA TYR A 164 13.60 -3.05 6.90
C TYR A 164 13.17 -4.51 6.77
N SER A 165 13.53 -5.17 5.66
CA SER A 165 13.27 -6.61 5.48
C SER A 165 13.94 -7.45 6.57
N VAL A 166 15.21 -7.18 6.90
CA VAL A 166 15.96 -7.92 7.92
C VAL A 166 15.34 -7.71 9.31
N SER A 167 14.95 -6.47 9.63
CA SER A 167 14.29 -6.13 10.89
C SER A 167 12.94 -6.85 11.04
N LEU A 168 12.10 -6.86 10.00
CA LEU A 168 10.85 -7.60 9.98
C LEU A 168 11.05 -9.10 10.18
N MET A 169 12.02 -9.69 9.48
CA MET A 169 12.32 -11.13 9.61
C MET A 169 12.70 -11.51 11.04
N ARG A 170 13.44 -10.65 11.77
CA ARG A 170 13.73 -10.86 13.19
C ARG A 170 12.46 -10.85 14.05
N LYS A 171 11.53 -9.93 13.79
CA LYS A 171 10.25 -9.84 14.51
C LYS A 171 9.30 -11.01 14.23
N PHE A 172 9.42 -11.68 13.08
CA PHE A 172 8.62 -12.87 12.75
C PHE A 172 9.23 -14.18 13.28
N SER A 173 10.48 -14.16 13.75
CA SER A 173 11.19 -15.35 14.25
C SER A 173 11.23 -15.44 15.78
N SER A 174 10.64 -14.45 16.48
CA SER A 174 10.52 -14.36 17.95
C SER A 174 9.08 -14.54 18.39
#